data_AF-A0A433U525-F1
#
_entry.id   AF-A0A433U525-F1
#
_cell.length_a   1.000
_cell.length_b   1.000
_cell.length_c   1.000
_cell.angle_alpha   90.00
_cell.angle_beta   90.00
_cell.angle_gamma   90.00
#
_symmetry.space_group_name_H-M   'P 1'
#
loop_
_entity.id
_entity.type
_entity.pdbx_description
1 polymer ?
#
loop_
_entity_poly.entity_id
_entity_poly.type
_entity_poly.pdbx_seq_one_letter_code
_entity_poly.pdbx_strand_id
1 'polypeptide(L)'
;MKPAFCLFQSSKTHLSKFTAQRLSRLLSSTPDSTKMDESFETKRKACEANTESVRSPAEADLVRTNHQSQVDHGPSLCSASPVYSRSSNECSPNTSYNAKQTTPRLRTNFTAKKSRGSRMSLTPEKEATWAFDLLERSRSYSHTFIDSHCHIDLVYDRLQLPQGTLYSDFRETHATSYPVNYEGCVAIFCSPGTFDLYDPQDAVLKTVLRERGVWLALGCHPKNAASFKPSSLDGLRKMLCTLPNVVALGEIGLDYSGDFSNLADVQREVLVSQLKLAVELDLPLVIHCRDADDELLEILQKHVPREHRIHRHCFTQDLSTALRWLDAFPNMFIGFTPVITYRSARDPALAARDIPLDRLLLETDAPYFVPGSVKDRRLKITHPGFALFTAEKIAELRGIPVDDVLEACRNNTRRMYGI
;
A
#
# COMPACT_ATOMS: atom_id res chain seq x y z
N MET A 1 -1.88 -61.93 -49.16
CA MET A 1 -1.49 -62.85 -48.07
C MET A 1 -1.84 -62.20 -46.74
N LYS A 2 -2.38 -63.00 -45.81
CA LYS A 2 -2.97 -62.59 -44.52
C LYS A 2 -1.97 -61.95 -43.54
N PRO A 3 -2.46 -61.15 -42.57
CA PRO A 3 -1.69 -60.59 -41.46
C PRO A 3 -1.55 -61.59 -40.30
N ALA A 4 -0.56 -61.39 -39.43
CA ALA A 4 -0.42 -62.14 -38.17
C ALA A 4 -0.68 -61.23 -36.96
N PHE A 5 -1.56 -61.73 -36.10
CA PHE A 5 -2.08 -61.15 -34.86
C PHE A 5 -1.56 -62.02 -33.70
N CYS A 6 -1.10 -61.41 -32.61
CA CYS A 6 -1.06 -61.97 -31.24
C CYS A 6 -0.62 -60.82 -30.29
N LEU A 7 -1.50 -60.14 -29.54
CA LEU A 7 -2.25 -60.49 -28.31
C LEU A 7 -1.43 -60.43 -26.99
N PHE A 8 -1.82 -59.47 -26.13
CA PHE A 8 -1.83 -59.42 -24.64
C PHE A 8 -0.46 -59.48 -23.89
N GLN A 9 -0.14 -58.73 -22.82
CA GLN A 9 -0.89 -58.16 -21.70
C GLN A 9 -0.12 -56.99 -21.00
N SER A 10 -0.88 -56.00 -20.52
CA SER A 10 -0.76 -55.30 -19.21
C SER A 10 0.62 -55.11 -18.53
N SER A 11 1.05 -53.83 -18.40
CA SER A 11 1.50 -53.32 -17.10
C SER A 11 1.26 -51.81 -16.99
N LYS A 12 0.16 -51.47 -16.29
CA LYS A 12 0.02 -50.18 -15.59
C LYS A 12 1.01 -50.18 -14.44
N THR A 13 1.63 -49.02 -14.19
CA THR A 13 2.31 -48.52 -12.96
C THR A 13 3.75 -48.07 -13.19
N HIS A 14 3.96 -46.87 -13.76
CA HIS A 14 5.20 -46.12 -13.53
C HIS A 14 5.10 -44.60 -13.77
N LEU A 15 3.90 -44.02 -13.72
CA LEU A 15 3.70 -42.55 -13.68
C LEU A 15 2.97 -42.15 -12.39
N SER A 16 3.67 -42.17 -11.25
CA SER A 16 3.15 -41.48 -10.04
C SER A 16 4.21 -41.05 -9.02
N LYS A 17 5.51 -41.23 -9.27
CA LYS A 17 6.57 -40.85 -8.31
C LYS A 17 7.42 -39.64 -8.72
N PHE A 18 7.49 -39.29 -10.00
CA PHE A 18 8.29 -38.15 -10.48
C PHE A 18 7.61 -36.78 -10.33
N THR A 19 6.27 -36.73 -10.29
CA THR A 19 5.50 -35.50 -10.09
C THR A 19 5.32 -35.13 -8.62
N ALA A 20 5.26 -36.11 -7.70
CA ALA A 20 5.11 -35.86 -6.27
C ALA A 20 6.37 -35.24 -5.63
N GLN A 21 7.57 -35.62 -6.08
CA GLN A 21 8.83 -35.06 -5.56
C GLN A 21 9.09 -33.62 -6.02
N ARG A 22 8.51 -33.18 -7.14
CA ARG A 22 8.61 -31.79 -7.63
C ARG A 22 7.60 -30.87 -6.92
N LEU A 23 6.40 -31.37 -6.63
CA LEU A 23 5.39 -30.68 -5.82
C LEU A 23 5.80 -30.53 -4.33
N SER A 24 6.50 -31.53 -3.77
CA SER A 24 7.03 -31.44 -2.40
C SER A 24 8.15 -30.40 -2.26
N ARG A 25 8.94 -30.13 -3.30
CA ARG A 25 9.96 -29.06 -3.31
C ARG A 25 9.37 -27.67 -3.51
N LEU A 26 8.25 -27.54 -4.22
CA LEU A 26 7.52 -26.27 -4.37
C LEU A 26 6.72 -25.89 -3.11
N LEU A 27 6.33 -26.86 -2.29
CA LEU A 27 5.63 -26.64 -1.01
C LEU A 27 6.56 -26.58 0.22
N SER A 28 7.88 -26.68 0.05
CA SER A 28 8.87 -26.64 1.15
C SER A 28 9.81 -25.42 1.12
N SER A 29 9.65 -24.48 0.19
CA SER A 29 10.26 -23.16 0.35
C SER A 29 9.40 -22.34 1.30
N THR A 30 9.53 -22.62 2.60
CA THR A 30 9.13 -21.67 3.64
C THR A 30 9.85 -20.35 3.38
N PRO A 31 9.21 -19.19 3.57
CA PRO A 31 9.94 -17.94 3.71
C PRO A 31 11.05 -18.15 4.73
N ASP A 32 12.23 -17.60 4.47
CA ASP A 32 13.37 -17.71 5.36
C ASP A 32 13.08 -16.83 6.59
N SER A 33 12.33 -17.38 7.55
CA SER A 33 11.87 -16.66 8.75
C SER A 33 13.03 -16.00 9.49
N THR A 34 14.24 -16.55 9.35
CA THR A 34 15.48 -16.02 9.91
C THR A 34 15.80 -14.60 9.44
N LYS A 35 15.58 -14.27 8.15
CA LYS A 35 15.90 -12.95 7.60
C LYS A 35 14.92 -11.86 8.05
N MET A 36 13.64 -12.20 8.14
CA MET A 36 12.62 -11.29 8.65
C MET A 36 12.85 -11.03 10.15
N ASP A 37 13.23 -12.06 10.91
CA ASP A 37 13.58 -11.94 12.33
C ASP A 37 14.83 -11.06 12.54
N GLU A 38 15.87 -11.20 11.70
CA GLU A 38 17.07 -10.34 11.74
C GLU A 38 16.79 -8.88 11.35
N SER A 39 15.99 -8.66 10.31
CA SER A 39 15.57 -7.32 9.86
C SER A 39 14.73 -6.63 10.93
N PHE A 40 13.80 -7.36 11.55
CA PHE A 40 12.97 -6.85 12.64
C PHE A 40 13.79 -6.52 13.89
N GLU A 41 14.74 -7.37 14.27
CA GLU A 41 15.60 -7.12 15.43
C GLU A 41 16.53 -5.91 15.20
N THR A 42 17.04 -5.75 13.98
CA THR A 42 17.85 -4.57 13.61
C THR A 42 17.05 -3.28 13.72
N LYS A 43 15.83 -3.28 13.17
CA LYS A 43 14.87 -2.18 13.26
C LYS A 43 14.51 -1.87 14.72
N ARG A 44 14.22 -2.89 15.53
CA ARG A 44 13.89 -2.75 16.95
C ARG A 44 15.04 -2.12 17.73
N LYS A 45 16.28 -2.58 17.52
CA LYS A 45 17.48 -2.01 18.15
C LYS A 45 17.72 -0.56 17.76
N ALA A 46 17.51 -0.19 16.50
CA ALA A 46 17.60 1.20 16.04
C ALA A 46 16.62 2.11 16.82
N CYS A 47 15.42 1.60 17.09
CA CYS A 47 14.44 2.31 17.91
C CYS A 47 14.86 2.43 19.39
N GLU A 48 15.40 1.36 19.97
CA GLU A 48 15.83 1.33 21.37
C GLU A 48 17.03 2.27 21.62
N ALA A 49 18.04 2.26 20.75
CA ALA A 49 19.24 3.10 20.87
C ALA A 49 18.91 4.61 20.92
N ASN A 50 17.85 5.05 20.22
CA ASN A 50 17.46 6.46 20.21
C ASN A 50 16.51 6.85 21.35
N THR A 51 15.77 5.91 21.95
CA THR A 51 15.02 6.20 23.19
C THR A 51 15.93 6.53 24.38
N GLU A 52 17.16 6.02 24.38
CA GLU A 52 18.17 6.40 25.39
C GLU A 52 18.79 7.78 25.13
N SER A 53 18.88 8.22 23.87
CA SER A 53 19.41 9.55 23.50
C SER A 53 18.45 10.72 23.75
N VAL A 54 17.14 10.44 23.89
CA VAL A 54 16.08 11.45 24.13
C VAL A 54 15.75 11.60 25.62
N ARG A 55 16.35 10.79 26.51
CA ARG A 55 16.29 11.06 27.96
C ARG A 55 17.20 12.23 28.30
N SER A 56 16.60 13.41 28.47
CA SER A 56 17.27 14.56 29.10
C SER A 56 17.79 14.19 30.50
N PRO A 57 18.84 14.85 31.04
CA PRO A 57 19.38 14.56 32.38
C PRO A 57 18.44 14.87 33.57
N ALA A 58 17.17 15.17 33.33
CA ALA A 58 16.26 15.68 34.36
C ALA A 58 15.52 14.58 35.17
N GLU A 59 15.65 13.30 34.83
CA GLU A 59 14.95 12.20 35.54
C GLU A 59 15.89 11.27 36.34
N ALA A 60 17.17 11.60 36.49
CA ALA A 60 18.12 10.80 37.26
C ALA A 60 18.18 11.12 38.77
N ASP A 61 17.52 12.17 39.25
CA ASP A 61 17.66 12.67 40.64
C ASP A 61 16.37 12.59 41.49
N LEU A 62 15.47 11.66 41.18
CA LEU A 62 14.25 11.44 41.98
C LEU A 62 14.05 9.98 42.42
N VAL A 63 15.14 9.28 42.73
CA VAL A 63 15.08 8.04 43.54
C VAL A 63 16.26 7.97 44.50
N ARG A 64 16.33 8.89 45.47
CA ARG A 64 17.08 8.72 46.72
C ARG A 64 16.73 9.83 47.69
N THR A 65 15.81 9.53 48.62
CA THR A 65 15.97 9.63 50.08
C THR A 65 14.59 9.75 50.71
N ASN A 66 14.15 8.66 51.34
CA ASN A 66 13.07 8.64 52.32
C ASN A 66 13.76 8.63 53.69
N HIS A 67 13.70 9.72 54.45
CA HIS A 67 13.79 9.69 55.92
C HIS A 67 13.25 10.98 56.55
N GLN A 68 12.18 10.80 57.33
CA GLN A 68 11.74 11.51 58.54
C GLN A 68 12.26 12.93 58.85
N SER A 69 11.34 13.88 59.02
CA SER A 69 11.08 14.52 60.33
C SER A 69 9.88 15.49 60.27
N GLN A 70 8.97 15.36 61.25
CA GLN A 70 7.93 16.34 61.64
C GLN A 70 8.55 17.61 62.23
N VAL A 71 7.92 18.80 62.09
CA VAL A 71 7.51 19.75 63.16
C VAL A 71 6.46 20.75 62.61
N ASP A 72 5.55 21.17 63.51
CA ASP A 72 4.32 21.95 63.43
C ASP A 72 4.35 23.48 63.18
N HIS A 73 3.12 23.99 62.94
CA HIS A 73 2.48 25.26 63.35
C HIS A 73 2.47 26.51 62.44
N GLY A 74 1.26 26.88 61.99
CA GLY A 74 0.64 28.17 62.37
C GLY A 74 0.19 29.12 61.22
N PRO A 75 -1.01 29.75 61.27
CA PRO A 75 -1.71 30.31 60.10
C PRO A 75 -1.75 31.85 60.04
N SER A 76 -2.15 32.44 58.90
CA SER A 76 -2.71 33.81 58.84
C SER A 76 -3.58 34.06 57.59
N LEU A 77 -4.55 34.95 57.78
CA LEU A 77 -5.77 35.25 57.03
C LEU A 77 -5.68 36.62 56.31
N CYS A 78 -6.61 36.83 55.35
CA CYS A 78 -7.17 38.14 54.91
C CYS A 78 -6.24 39.07 54.09
N SER A 79 -6.67 39.90 53.12
CA SER A 79 -7.99 40.43 52.74
C SER A 79 -7.92 41.21 51.40
N ALA A 80 -9.04 41.16 50.67
CA ALA A 80 -9.78 42.24 49.99
C ALA A 80 -9.13 43.30 49.04
N SER A 81 -9.83 43.50 47.91
CA SER A 81 -9.82 44.59 46.91
C SER A 81 -10.15 46.00 47.48
N PRO A 82 -9.97 47.11 46.72
CA PRO A 82 -11.06 47.64 45.85
C PRO A 82 -10.59 48.34 44.53
N VAL A 83 -11.30 48.24 43.39
CA VAL A 83 -12.40 49.06 42.77
C VAL A 83 -12.03 50.48 42.23
N TYR A 84 -12.57 50.75 41.01
CA TYR A 84 -12.87 52.01 40.27
C TYR A 84 -11.90 52.38 39.12
N SER A 85 -12.28 52.78 37.90
CA SER A 85 -13.50 52.72 37.06
C SER A 85 -13.26 53.47 35.73
N ARG A 86 -14.00 53.09 34.66
CA ARG A 86 -14.50 53.92 33.51
C ARG A 86 -13.46 54.50 32.51
N SER A 87 -13.71 54.59 31.20
CA SER A 87 -14.95 54.62 30.39
C SER A 87 -14.71 54.36 28.88
N SER A 88 -15.70 53.73 28.25
CA SER A 88 -16.33 54.01 26.94
C SER A 88 -15.49 54.07 25.65
N ASN A 89 -15.80 53.16 24.72
CA ASN A 89 -16.39 53.53 23.42
C ASN A 89 -17.17 52.35 22.83
N GLU A 90 -18.47 52.58 22.65
CA GLU A 90 -19.40 51.73 21.89
C GLU A 90 -19.38 52.13 20.41
N CYS A 91 -19.58 51.16 19.50
CA CYS A 91 -20.25 51.44 18.24
C CYS A 91 -21.10 50.23 17.81
N SER A 92 -22.34 50.54 17.43
CA SER A 92 -23.51 49.68 17.29
C SER A 92 -23.56 48.85 15.99
N PRO A 93 -24.49 47.87 15.90
CA PRO A 93 -24.86 47.18 14.67
C PRO A 93 -26.16 47.76 14.06
N ASN A 94 -26.28 47.74 12.72
CA ASN A 94 -27.54 48.00 12.00
C ASN A 94 -27.57 47.13 10.73
N THR A 95 -28.50 46.16 10.60
CA THR A 95 -29.85 46.22 9.93
C THR A 95 -29.77 46.52 8.41
N SER A 96 -30.54 45.96 7.47
CA SER A 96 -31.51 44.85 7.33
C SER A 96 -31.92 44.78 5.84
N TYR A 97 -32.66 43.71 5.45
CA TYR A 97 -33.63 43.58 4.33
C TYR A 97 -33.36 42.66 3.09
N ASN A 98 -34.33 41.73 2.97
CA ASN A 98 -35.03 41.17 1.79
C ASN A 98 -34.41 40.04 0.94
N ALA A 99 -34.99 38.83 1.08
CA ALA A 99 -35.48 38.05 -0.07
C ALA A 99 -36.63 37.11 0.36
N LYS A 100 -37.62 37.02 -0.53
CA LYS A 100 -39.00 36.56 -0.32
C LYS A 100 -39.15 35.04 -0.20
N GLN A 101 -40.07 34.64 0.68
CA GLN A 101 -40.71 33.33 0.68
C GLN A 101 -41.66 33.19 -0.52
N THR A 102 -41.52 32.11 -1.29
CA THR A 102 -42.59 31.54 -2.12
C THR A 102 -42.49 30.02 -2.09
N THR A 103 -43.49 29.39 -1.49
CA THR A 103 -43.76 27.96 -1.59
C THR A 103 -44.36 27.64 -2.96
N PRO A 104 -44.11 26.42 -3.50
CA PRO A 104 -45.13 25.78 -4.32
C PRO A 104 -45.53 24.41 -3.79
N ARG A 105 -46.85 24.23 -3.81
CA ARG A 105 -47.64 23.08 -3.39
C ARG A 105 -47.26 21.82 -4.15
N LEU A 106 -47.18 20.72 -3.41
CA LEU A 106 -47.30 19.36 -3.91
C LEU A 106 -48.63 19.21 -4.66
N ARG A 107 -48.56 18.99 -5.98
CA ARG A 107 -49.66 18.46 -6.79
C ARG A 107 -49.29 17.06 -7.23
N THR A 108 -49.98 16.10 -6.64
CA THR A 108 -50.10 14.72 -7.10
C THR A 108 -50.67 14.68 -8.51
N ASN A 109 -49.97 14.06 -9.45
CA ASN A 109 -50.57 13.53 -10.67
C ASN A 109 -49.91 12.17 -10.98
N PHE A 110 -50.56 11.12 -10.48
CA PHE A 110 -50.39 9.76 -10.96
C PHE A 110 -50.86 9.70 -12.41
N THR A 111 -49.96 9.40 -13.35
CA THR A 111 -50.33 8.79 -14.63
C THR A 111 -49.50 7.53 -14.81
N ALA A 112 -50.18 6.40 -14.67
CA ALA A 112 -49.61 5.08 -14.85
C ALA A 112 -49.29 4.85 -16.34
N LYS A 113 -47.99 4.78 -16.69
CA LYS A 113 -47.54 4.11 -17.91
C LYS A 113 -46.99 2.74 -17.53
N LYS A 114 -47.81 1.71 -17.77
CA LYS A 114 -47.39 0.30 -17.82
C LYS A 114 -46.36 0.15 -18.95
N SER A 115 -45.07 0.12 -18.62
CA SER A 115 -44.07 -0.49 -19.51
C SER A 115 -43.90 -1.95 -19.11
N ARG A 116 -44.14 -2.83 -20.07
CA ARG A 116 -44.01 -4.29 -19.93
C ARG A 116 -42.55 -4.60 -19.59
N GLY A 117 -42.32 -5.13 -18.39
CA GLY A 117 -41.04 -5.70 -17.99
C GLY A 117 -40.74 -6.91 -18.84
N SER A 118 -39.82 -6.74 -19.80
CA SER A 118 -39.02 -7.84 -20.31
C SER A 118 -38.01 -8.18 -19.22
N ARG A 119 -38.28 -9.25 -18.48
CA ARG A 119 -37.31 -9.88 -17.59
C ARG A 119 -36.25 -10.52 -18.49
N MET A 120 -35.26 -9.74 -18.92
CA MET A 120 -34.06 -10.30 -19.52
C MET A 120 -33.30 -11.02 -18.42
N SER A 121 -33.48 -12.34 -18.37
CA SER A 121 -32.58 -13.24 -17.66
C SER A 121 -31.18 -13.10 -18.27
N LEU A 122 -30.27 -12.50 -17.53
CA LEU A 122 -28.87 -12.35 -17.91
C LEU A 122 -28.18 -13.71 -17.77
N THR A 123 -27.51 -14.19 -18.82
CA THR A 123 -26.67 -15.38 -18.75
C THR A 123 -25.34 -15.06 -18.04
N PRO A 124 -24.76 -15.99 -17.27
CA PRO A 124 -23.47 -15.84 -16.55
C PRO A 124 -22.21 -15.62 -17.43
N GLU A 125 -22.34 -15.49 -18.75
CA GLU A 125 -21.28 -15.86 -19.69
C GLU A 125 -20.13 -14.85 -19.86
N LYS A 126 -20.28 -13.57 -19.44
CA LYS A 126 -19.27 -12.53 -19.73
C LYS A 126 -18.36 -12.14 -18.57
N GLU A 127 -18.79 -12.33 -17.32
CA GLU A 127 -17.92 -12.17 -16.14
C GLU A 127 -16.96 -13.37 -16.02
N ALA A 128 -17.32 -14.49 -16.64
CA ALA A 128 -16.68 -15.80 -16.49
C ALA A 128 -15.50 -16.07 -17.43
N THR A 129 -15.21 -15.23 -18.44
CA THR A 129 -14.15 -15.54 -19.43
C THR A 129 -12.79 -15.04 -19.01
N TRP A 130 -12.62 -13.73 -18.74
CA TRP A 130 -11.30 -13.17 -18.44
C TRP A 130 -10.67 -13.75 -17.16
N ALA A 131 -11.49 -14.00 -16.13
CA ALA A 131 -11.02 -14.52 -14.84
C ALA A 131 -10.60 -15.99 -14.98
N PHE A 132 -11.39 -16.79 -15.70
CA PHE A 132 -11.04 -18.16 -16.04
C PHE A 132 -9.76 -18.22 -16.88
N ASP A 133 -9.65 -17.39 -17.91
CA ASP A 133 -8.46 -17.33 -18.76
C ASP A 133 -7.23 -16.94 -17.94
N LEU A 134 -7.34 -15.96 -17.03
CA LEU A 134 -6.25 -15.57 -16.13
C LEU A 134 -5.84 -16.75 -15.24
N LEU A 135 -6.81 -17.46 -14.67
CA LEU A 135 -6.56 -18.62 -13.83
C LEU A 135 -5.86 -19.73 -14.62
N GLU A 136 -6.30 -20.04 -15.83
CA GLU A 136 -5.68 -21.07 -16.67
C GLU A 136 -4.26 -20.69 -17.11
N ARG A 137 -4.03 -19.44 -17.51
CA ARG A 137 -2.66 -18.96 -17.80
C ARG A 137 -1.77 -19.05 -16.56
N SER A 138 -2.28 -18.69 -15.39
CA SER A 138 -1.53 -18.78 -14.14
C SER A 138 -1.07 -20.19 -13.79
N ARG A 139 -1.82 -21.24 -14.20
CA ARG A 139 -1.43 -22.65 -14.02
C ARG A 139 -0.27 -23.08 -14.92
N SER A 140 -0.04 -22.35 -16.01
CA SER A 140 1.02 -22.67 -16.98
C SER A 140 2.39 -22.12 -16.56
N TYR A 141 2.43 -21.17 -15.62
CA TYR A 141 3.66 -20.57 -15.13
C TYR A 141 4.25 -21.37 -13.96
N SER A 142 5.57 -21.49 -13.95
CA SER A 142 6.33 -22.24 -12.95
C SER A 142 6.70 -21.40 -11.72
N HIS A 143 6.78 -20.08 -11.87
CA HIS A 143 7.16 -19.17 -10.80
C HIS A 143 5.94 -18.44 -10.22
N THR A 144 6.02 -18.17 -8.91
CA THR A 144 5.05 -17.35 -8.20
C THR A 144 5.40 -15.87 -8.29
N PHE A 145 4.49 -14.99 -7.89
CA PHE A 145 4.73 -13.55 -7.84
C PHE A 145 4.18 -12.90 -6.58
N ILE A 146 4.78 -11.77 -6.22
CA ILE A 146 4.37 -10.91 -5.12
C ILE A 146 3.95 -9.57 -5.73
N ASP A 147 2.75 -9.11 -5.39
CA ASP A 147 2.32 -7.74 -5.70
C ASP A 147 3.00 -6.75 -4.75
N SER A 148 3.93 -5.93 -5.25
CA SER A 148 4.74 -5.04 -4.43
C SER A 148 4.03 -3.77 -3.96
N HIS A 149 2.78 -3.52 -4.40
CA HIS A 149 2.00 -2.37 -3.95
C HIS A 149 0.50 -2.53 -4.19
N CYS A 150 -0.27 -2.58 -3.10
CA CYS A 150 -1.73 -2.56 -3.13
C CYS A 150 -2.32 -1.95 -1.86
N HIS A 151 -3.54 -1.41 -1.95
CA HIS A 151 -4.29 -0.82 -0.85
C HIS A 151 -5.47 -1.72 -0.46
N ILE A 152 -5.22 -2.73 0.38
CA ILE A 152 -6.26 -3.68 0.81
C ILE A 152 -7.39 -2.97 1.58
N ASP A 153 -7.05 -1.97 2.39
CA ASP A 153 -8.00 -1.07 3.06
C ASP A 153 -8.95 -0.41 2.05
N LEU A 154 -8.42 0.17 0.98
CA LEU A 154 -9.23 0.81 -0.06
C LEU A 154 -10.02 -0.20 -0.90
N VAL A 155 -9.50 -1.41 -1.11
CA VAL A 155 -10.26 -2.51 -1.72
C VAL A 155 -11.49 -2.84 -0.88
N TYR A 156 -11.30 -2.98 0.44
CA TYR A 156 -12.37 -3.33 1.38
C TYR A 156 -13.42 -2.22 1.46
N ASP A 157 -12.97 -0.97 1.55
CA ASP A 157 -13.86 0.20 1.59
C ASP A 157 -14.71 0.31 0.32
N ARG A 158 -14.12 0.12 -0.86
CA ARG A 158 -14.87 0.17 -2.14
C ARG A 158 -15.87 -0.95 -2.30
N LEU A 159 -15.55 -2.13 -1.75
CA LEU A 159 -16.46 -3.28 -1.73
C LEU A 159 -17.45 -3.22 -0.58
N GLN A 160 -17.32 -2.26 0.35
CA GLN A 160 -18.13 -2.13 1.55
C GLN A 160 -18.13 -3.43 2.36
N LEU A 161 -16.96 -4.06 2.49
CA LEU A 161 -16.83 -5.31 3.23
C LEU A 161 -17.07 -5.07 4.73
N PRO A 162 -17.63 -6.06 5.45
CA PRO A 162 -17.78 -5.98 6.89
C PRO A 162 -16.45 -5.71 7.60
N GLN A 163 -16.49 -4.91 8.66
CA GLN A 163 -15.32 -4.70 9.52
C GLN A 163 -14.82 -6.03 10.08
N GLY A 164 -13.51 -6.26 9.99
CA GLY A 164 -12.88 -7.50 10.46
C GLY A 164 -12.88 -8.66 9.46
N THR A 165 -13.28 -8.45 8.19
CA THR A 165 -13.08 -9.45 7.13
C THR A 165 -11.60 -9.85 7.05
N LEU A 166 -11.34 -11.15 7.16
CA LEU A 166 -9.99 -11.70 7.01
C LEU A 166 -9.55 -11.66 5.55
N TYR A 167 -8.26 -11.44 5.30
CA TYR A 167 -7.75 -11.48 3.94
C TYR A 167 -7.85 -12.88 3.31
N SER A 168 -7.74 -13.94 4.12
CA SER A 168 -8.04 -15.31 3.70
C SER A 168 -9.46 -15.45 3.13
N ASP A 169 -10.45 -14.87 3.81
CA ASP A 169 -11.86 -14.95 3.43
C ASP A 169 -12.12 -14.11 2.17
N PHE A 170 -11.47 -12.94 2.08
CA PHE A 170 -11.48 -12.13 0.86
C PHE A 170 -10.91 -12.91 -0.33
N ARG A 171 -9.78 -13.61 -0.16
CA ARG A 171 -9.20 -14.44 -1.22
C ARG A 171 -10.08 -15.61 -1.60
N GLU A 172 -10.72 -16.28 -0.63
CA GLU A 172 -11.62 -17.40 -0.90
C GLU A 172 -12.85 -16.95 -1.70
N THR A 173 -13.46 -15.83 -1.30
CA THR A 173 -14.60 -15.25 -2.01
C THR A 173 -14.26 -14.76 -3.43
N HIS A 174 -12.98 -14.48 -3.70
CA HIS A 174 -12.47 -14.05 -5.01
C HIS A 174 -11.58 -15.13 -5.69
N ALA A 175 -11.67 -16.39 -5.26
CA ALA A 175 -10.77 -17.45 -5.71
C ALA A 175 -10.82 -17.70 -7.23
N THR A 176 -11.93 -17.34 -7.89
CA THR A 176 -12.10 -17.49 -9.34
C THR A 176 -11.26 -16.52 -10.16
N SER A 177 -10.77 -15.42 -9.56
CA SER A 177 -9.93 -14.41 -10.22
C SER A 177 -8.54 -14.26 -9.60
N TYR A 178 -8.23 -14.97 -8.52
CA TYR A 178 -6.88 -15.03 -7.95
C TYR A 178 -6.02 -16.07 -8.69
N PRO A 179 -4.90 -15.66 -9.32
CA PRO A 179 -3.96 -16.60 -9.94
C PRO A 179 -3.46 -17.67 -8.98
N VAL A 180 -3.27 -18.91 -9.46
CA VAL A 180 -2.81 -20.02 -8.60
C VAL A 180 -1.37 -19.84 -8.13
N ASN A 181 -0.59 -19.06 -8.85
CA ASN A 181 0.80 -18.73 -8.55
C ASN A 181 0.94 -17.39 -7.81
N TYR A 182 -0.15 -16.80 -7.31
CA TYR A 182 -0.10 -15.64 -6.43
C TYR A 182 0.47 -16.03 -5.05
N GLU A 183 1.56 -15.39 -4.67
CA GLU A 183 2.25 -15.67 -3.39
C GLU A 183 1.81 -14.75 -2.26
N GLY A 184 1.63 -13.47 -2.56
CA GLY A 184 1.45 -12.46 -1.53
C GLY A 184 1.54 -11.03 -2.04
N CYS A 185 1.53 -10.08 -1.12
CA CYS A 185 1.61 -8.66 -1.43
C CYS A 185 2.25 -7.82 -0.33
N VAL A 186 2.72 -6.62 -0.72
CA VAL A 186 3.00 -5.52 0.20
C VAL A 186 1.78 -4.60 0.20
N ALA A 187 1.05 -4.61 1.30
CA ALA A 187 -0.13 -3.80 1.53
C ALA A 187 0.25 -2.43 2.11
N ILE A 188 -0.33 -1.37 1.55
CA ILE A 188 0.10 0.01 1.79
C ILE A 188 -0.98 0.74 2.58
N PHE A 189 -0.61 1.21 3.78
CA PHE A 189 -1.48 2.02 4.62
C PHE A 189 -0.89 3.42 4.72
N CYS A 190 -1.48 4.34 3.98
CA CYS A 190 -0.89 5.65 3.71
C CYS A 190 -1.68 6.84 4.31
N SER A 191 -2.59 6.56 5.24
CA SER A 191 -3.42 7.54 5.93
C SER A 191 -2.88 7.81 7.34
N PRO A 192 -2.70 9.08 7.77
CA PRO A 192 -2.31 9.40 9.14
C PRO A 192 -3.22 8.78 10.20
N GLY A 193 -4.51 8.63 9.90
CA GLY A 193 -5.48 8.01 10.81
C GLY A 193 -5.10 6.60 11.26
N THR A 194 -4.36 5.85 10.44
CA THR A 194 -3.88 4.49 10.76
C THR A 194 -2.93 4.47 11.95
N PHE A 195 -2.19 5.56 12.20
CA PHE A 195 -1.15 5.62 13.23
C PHE A 195 -1.29 6.78 14.23
N ASP A 196 -2.11 7.79 13.95
CA ASP A 196 -2.49 8.86 14.89
C ASP A 196 -3.16 8.30 16.15
N LEU A 197 -4.10 7.39 15.90
CA LEU A 197 -4.78 6.62 16.90
C LEU A 197 -4.22 5.23 16.70
N TYR A 198 -3.02 4.92 17.24
CA TYR A 198 -2.64 3.52 17.40
C TYR A 198 -3.67 2.87 18.33
N ASP A 199 -4.80 2.53 17.75
CA ASP A 199 -5.84 1.72 18.29
C ASP A 199 -5.45 0.33 17.83
N PRO A 200 -5.04 -0.55 18.76
CA PRO A 200 -4.89 -1.95 18.46
C PRO A 200 -6.15 -2.57 17.87
N GLN A 201 -7.27 -1.84 17.69
CA GLN A 201 -8.54 -2.21 17.07
C GLN A 201 -8.79 -1.81 15.61
N ASP A 202 -7.86 -1.19 14.87
CA ASP A 202 -8.03 -1.06 13.40
C ASP A 202 -8.26 -2.45 12.80
N ALA A 203 -9.48 -2.67 12.30
CA ALA A 203 -9.96 -4.01 12.02
C ALA A 203 -9.28 -4.60 10.78
N VAL A 204 -8.98 -3.77 9.78
CA VAL A 204 -8.29 -4.22 8.56
C VAL A 204 -6.83 -4.48 8.86
N LEU A 205 -6.15 -3.55 9.55
CA LEU A 205 -4.75 -3.74 9.90
C LEU A 205 -4.54 -5.01 10.73
N LYS A 206 -5.45 -5.30 11.68
CA LYS A 206 -5.42 -6.58 12.43
C LYS A 206 -5.49 -7.82 11.55
N THR A 207 -6.35 -7.79 10.53
CA THR A 207 -6.58 -8.97 9.71
C THR A 207 -5.37 -9.24 8.82
N VAL A 208 -4.80 -8.20 8.22
CA VAL A 208 -3.62 -8.34 7.36
C VAL A 208 -2.34 -8.62 8.14
N LEU A 209 -2.18 -8.08 9.37
CA LEU A 209 -1.00 -8.32 10.22
C LEU A 209 -0.78 -9.81 10.56
N ARG A 210 -1.83 -10.63 10.50
CA ARG A 210 -1.76 -12.06 10.84
C ARG A 210 -1.65 -12.96 9.62
N GLU A 211 -1.80 -12.40 8.43
CA GLU A 211 -1.88 -13.16 7.21
C GLU A 211 -0.49 -13.48 6.67
N ARG A 212 -0.27 -14.75 6.30
CA ARG A 212 0.98 -15.15 5.66
C ARG A 212 1.05 -14.62 4.23
N GLY A 213 2.21 -14.10 3.85
CA GLY A 213 2.41 -13.51 2.53
C GLY A 213 1.79 -12.10 2.40
N VAL A 214 1.43 -11.46 3.51
CA VAL A 214 1.06 -10.04 3.53
C VAL A 214 2.06 -9.28 4.38
N TRP A 215 2.82 -8.42 3.73
CA TRP A 215 3.73 -7.47 4.35
C TRP A 215 3.14 -6.06 4.25
N LEU A 216 3.66 -5.14 5.04
CA LEU A 216 3.08 -3.81 5.19
C LEU A 216 4.10 -2.72 4.92
N ALA A 217 3.66 -1.65 4.25
CA ALA A 217 4.32 -0.35 4.30
C ALA A 217 3.38 0.66 4.95
N LEU A 218 3.93 1.47 5.86
CA LEU A 218 3.20 2.52 6.55
C LEU A 218 3.81 3.89 6.25
N GLY A 219 2.98 4.89 5.97
CA GLY A 219 3.43 6.25 5.70
C GLY A 219 2.27 7.24 5.54
N CYS A 220 2.58 8.48 5.21
CA CYS A 220 1.61 9.51 4.87
C CYS A 220 1.78 9.90 3.39
N HIS A 221 0.78 9.53 2.59
CA HIS A 221 0.71 9.89 1.18
C HIS A 221 0.58 11.42 1.03
N PRO A 222 1.17 12.06 0.01
CA PRO A 222 1.14 13.52 -0.17
C PRO A 222 -0.25 14.15 -0.12
N LYS A 223 -1.28 13.47 -0.64
CA LYS A 223 -2.68 13.91 -0.56
C LYS A 223 -3.23 14.02 0.88
N ASN A 224 -2.60 13.34 1.83
CA ASN A 224 -2.94 13.38 3.26
C ASN A 224 -1.99 14.29 4.05
N ALA A 225 -1.05 14.99 3.41
CA ALA A 225 -0.04 15.78 4.11
C ALA A 225 -0.64 16.83 5.07
N ALA A 226 -1.77 17.45 4.69
CA ALA A 226 -2.44 18.44 5.53
C ALA A 226 -3.02 17.88 6.85
N SER A 227 -3.26 16.57 6.94
CA SER A 227 -3.73 15.94 8.19
C SER A 227 -2.59 15.35 9.03
N PHE A 228 -1.35 15.37 8.53
CA PHE A 228 -0.19 14.87 9.24
C PHE A 228 0.26 15.86 10.33
N LYS A 229 0.40 15.36 11.55
CA LYS A 229 0.76 16.13 12.74
C LYS A 229 2.05 15.59 13.34
N PRO A 230 2.70 16.32 14.26
CA PRO A 230 3.84 15.78 15.01
C PRO A 230 3.52 14.45 15.70
N SER A 231 2.32 14.31 16.30
CA SER A 231 1.86 13.05 16.91
C SER A 231 1.71 11.90 15.91
N SER A 232 1.43 12.21 14.64
CA SER A 232 1.37 11.23 13.55
C SER A 232 2.74 10.59 13.33
N LEU A 233 3.81 11.40 13.36
CA LEU A 233 5.17 10.89 13.21
C LEU A 233 5.57 9.96 14.37
N ASP A 234 5.16 10.28 15.59
CA ASP A 234 5.39 9.44 16.78
C ASP A 234 4.65 8.10 16.69
N GLY A 235 3.37 8.14 16.27
CA GLY A 235 2.56 6.95 16.03
C GLY A 235 3.14 6.05 14.94
N LEU A 236 3.56 6.66 13.82
CA LEU A 236 4.21 5.99 12.71
C LEU A 236 5.51 5.30 13.17
N ARG A 237 6.39 6.04 13.87
CA ARG A 237 7.62 5.48 14.45
C ARG A 237 7.31 4.27 15.34
N LYS A 238 6.36 4.40 16.27
CA LYS A 238 5.98 3.30 17.17
C LYS A 238 5.57 2.06 16.38
N MET A 239 4.67 2.20 15.42
CA MET A 239 4.19 1.07 14.62
C MET A 239 5.31 0.42 13.82
N LEU A 240 6.17 1.22 13.18
CA LEU A 240 7.35 0.71 12.51
C LEU A 240 8.17 -0.12 13.52
N CYS A 241 8.58 0.43 14.65
CA CYS A 241 9.42 -0.28 15.62
C CYS A 241 8.81 -1.57 16.19
N THR A 242 7.48 -1.66 16.32
CA THR A 242 6.83 -2.75 17.05
C THR A 242 6.24 -3.86 16.19
N LEU A 243 5.95 -3.59 14.91
CA LEU A 243 5.25 -4.54 14.04
C LEU A 243 6.22 -5.27 13.11
N PRO A 244 6.34 -6.62 13.20
CA PRO A 244 7.33 -7.39 12.44
C PRO A 244 7.02 -7.45 10.95
N ASN A 245 5.73 -7.42 10.57
CA ASN A 245 5.33 -7.50 9.16
C ASN A 245 5.42 -6.15 8.43
N VAL A 246 5.84 -5.07 9.11
CA VAL A 246 6.05 -3.76 8.48
C VAL A 246 7.47 -3.70 7.93
N VAL A 247 7.59 -3.78 6.61
CA VAL A 247 8.86 -3.97 5.89
C VAL A 247 9.37 -2.71 5.19
N ALA A 248 8.58 -1.63 5.16
CA ALA A 248 8.95 -0.38 4.53
C ALA A 248 8.25 0.83 5.16
N LEU A 249 8.81 2.01 4.93
CA LEU A 249 8.15 3.29 5.19
C LEU A 249 7.64 3.86 3.87
N GLY A 250 6.33 4.03 3.80
CA GLY A 250 5.62 4.52 2.62
C GLY A 250 4.17 4.06 2.61
N GLU A 251 3.32 4.61 1.76
CA GLU A 251 3.66 5.50 0.65
C GLU A 251 3.86 6.97 1.08
N ILE A 252 4.96 7.57 0.64
CA ILE A 252 5.30 8.98 0.84
C ILE A 252 5.76 9.60 -0.48
N GLY A 253 5.76 10.92 -0.63
CA GLY A 253 6.25 11.54 -1.86
C GLY A 253 5.65 12.91 -2.12
N LEU A 254 5.55 13.28 -3.40
CA LEU A 254 4.93 14.51 -3.87
C LEU A 254 3.85 14.20 -4.92
N ASP A 255 2.71 14.88 -4.86
CA ASP A 255 1.64 14.83 -5.84
C ASP A 255 1.13 16.24 -6.11
N TYR A 256 1.51 16.78 -7.27
CA TYR A 256 1.10 18.12 -7.71
C TYR A 256 -0.03 18.09 -8.73
N SER A 257 -0.74 16.96 -8.86
CA SER A 257 -1.87 16.89 -9.77
C SER A 257 -3.06 17.68 -9.25
N GLY A 258 -3.67 18.50 -10.13
CA GLY A 258 -4.87 19.27 -9.83
C GLY A 258 -4.72 20.17 -8.59
N ASP A 259 -5.73 20.18 -7.73
CA ASP A 259 -5.77 21.07 -6.56
C ASP A 259 -4.72 20.73 -5.48
N PHE A 260 -4.06 19.57 -5.57
CA PHE A 260 -3.04 19.15 -4.59
C PHE A 260 -1.75 19.94 -4.70
N SER A 261 -1.50 20.63 -5.82
CA SER A 261 -0.36 21.55 -5.96
C SER A 261 -0.37 22.68 -4.92
N ASN A 262 -1.56 23.08 -4.43
CA ASN A 262 -1.70 24.10 -3.38
C ASN A 262 -1.16 23.64 -2.02
N LEU A 263 -0.92 22.34 -1.86
CA LEU A 263 -0.36 21.73 -0.65
C LEU A 263 1.14 21.45 -0.79
N ALA A 264 1.81 21.96 -1.82
CA ALA A 264 3.21 21.61 -2.11
C ALA A 264 4.16 21.83 -0.93
N ASP A 265 4.03 22.94 -0.20
CA ASP A 265 4.89 23.24 0.95
C ASP A 265 4.69 22.24 2.10
N VAL A 266 3.44 21.92 2.45
CA VAL A 266 3.16 20.93 3.50
C VAL A 266 3.56 19.52 3.05
N GLN A 267 3.40 19.18 1.76
CA GLN A 267 3.87 17.90 1.23
C GLN A 267 5.40 17.76 1.37
N ARG A 268 6.18 18.81 1.08
CA ARG A 268 7.65 18.80 1.25
C ARG A 268 8.04 18.60 2.71
N GLU A 269 7.41 19.33 3.62
CA GLU A 269 7.69 19.21 5.06
C GLU A 269 7.42 17.79 5.57
N VAL A 270 6.23 17.26 5.24
CA VAL A 270 5.80 15.91 5.64
C VAL A 270 6.69 14.85 5.00
N LEU A 271 7.05 14.99 3.73
CA LEU A 271 8.00 14.11 3.05
C LEU A 271 9.35 14.08 3.78
N VAL A 272 9.97 15.25 4.02
CA VAL A 272 11.29 15.32 4.65
C VAL A 272 11.28 14.73 6.06
N SER A 273 10.21 14.93 6.84
CA SER A 273 10.08 14.33 8.17
C SER A 273 10.10 12.79 8.12
N GLN A 274 9.41 12.21 7.13
CA GLN A 274 9.31 10.77 6.95
C GLN A 274 10.59 10.17 6.33
N LEU A 275 11.26 10.89 5.43
CA LEU A 275 12.56 10.46 4.90
C LEU A 275 13.61 10.33 6.01
N LYS A 276 13.68 11.32 6.91
CA LYS A 276 14.58 11.26 8.07
C LYS A 276 14.31 10.04 8.93
N LEU A 277 13.04 9.75 9.21
CA LEU A 277 12.63 8.57 9.98
C LEU A 277 13.01 7.26 9.27
N ALA A 278 12.79 7.16 7.96
CA ALA A 278 13.13 5.97 7.20
C ALA A 278 14.65 5.69 7.19
N VAL A 279 15.46 6.74 7.01
CA VAL A 279 16.92 6.65 7.03
C VAL A 279 17.42 6.26 8.42
N GLU A 280 16.85 6.86 9.47
CA GLU A 280 17.19 6.52 10.85
C GLU A 280 16.92 5.04 11.18
N LEU A 281 15.84 4.47 10.65
CA LEU A 281 15.43 3.09 10.89
C LEU A 281 15.98 2.09 9.85
N ASP A 282 16.80 2.54 8.89
CA ASP A 282 17.23 1.78 7.69
C ASP A 282 16.07 1.05 6.97
N LEU A 283 14.90 1.68 6.91
CA LEU A 283 13.74 1.08 6.26
C LEU A 283 13.70 1.41 4.77
N PRO A 284 13.42 0.43 3.90
CA PRO A 284 13.14 0.70 2.51
C PRO A 284 12.03 1.74 2.35
N LEU A 285 12.16 2.60 1.34
CA LEU A 285 11.20 3.66 1.05
C LEU A 285 10.24 3.25 -0.06
N VAL A 286 8.93 3.49 0.10
CA VAL A 286 7.96 3.42 -1.00
C VAL A 286 7.56 4.85 -1.39
N ILE A 287 7.96 5.25 -2.60
CA ILE A 287 7.89 6.64 -3.07
C ILE A 287 6.82 6.80 -4.15
N HIS A 288 5.81 7.62 -3.85
CA HIS A 288 4.87 8.20 -4.81
C HIS A 288 5.47 9.39 -5.53
N CYS A 289 5.09 9.57 -6.79
CA CYS A 289 5.32 10.84 -7.47
C CYS A 289 4.32 11.08 -8.57
N ARG A 290 3.79 12.31 -8.59
CA ARG A 290 3.01 12.79 -9.71
C ARG A 290 3.28 14.27 -9.94
N ASP A 291 3.66 14.60 -11.18
CA ASP A 291 3.94 15.96 -11.65
C ASP A 291 5.02 16.69 -10.81
N ALA A 292 5.97 15.93 -10.23
CA ALA A 292 6.96 16.44 -9.28
C ALA A 292 8.33 15.73 -9.36
N ASP A 293 8.64 15.07 -10.49
CA ASP A 293 9.79 14.17 -10.60
C ASP A 293 11.15 14.85 -10.29
N ASP A 294 11.41 16.03 -10.86
CA ASP A 294 12.72 16.68 -10.69
C ASP A 294 12.93 17.17 -9.25
N GLU A 295 11.91 17.81 -8.66
CA GLU A 295 11.98 18.31 -7.28
C GLU A 295 12.06 17.15 -6.27
N LEU A 296 11.28 16.10 -6.45
CA LEU A 296 11.33 14.94 -5.56
C LEU A 296 12.69 14.27 -5.61
N LEU A 297 13.31 14.16 -6.79
CA LEU A 297 14.65 13.60 -6.93
C LEU A 297 15.69 14.44 -6.19
N GLU A 298 15.63 15.77 -6.30
CA GLU A 298 16.52 16.69 -5.59
C GLU A 298 16.38 16.54 -4.06
N ILE A 299 15.15 16.49 -3.55
CA ILE A 299 14.88 16.29 -2.11
C ILE A 299 15.44 14.95 -1.64
N LEU A 300 15.24 13.86 -2.39
CA LEU A 300 15.79 12.56 -2.04
C LEU A 300 17.32 12.58 -2.01
N GLN A 301 17.99 13.14 -3.02
CA GLN A 301 19.45 13.23 -3.06
C GLN A 301 20.04 14.02 -1.88
N LYS A 302 19.28 14.97 -1.34
CA LYS A 302 19.68 15.77 -0.17
C LYS A 302 19.49 15.03 1.16
N HIS A 303 18.48 14.17 1.27
CA HIS A 303 18.03 13.61 2.55
C HIS A 303 18.22 12.11 2.70
N VAL A 304 18.48 11.39 1.61
CA VAL A 304 18.54 9.93 1.59
C VAL A 304 19.91 9.49 1.10
N PRO A 305 20.60 8.56 1.80
CA PRO A 305 21.85 7.99 1.31
C PRO A 305 21.69 7.39 -0.09
N ARG A 306 22.70 7.55 -0.94
CA ARG A 306 22.69 7.04 -2.32
C ARG A 306 22.35 5.56 -2.43
N GLU A 307 22.81 4.76 -1.47
CA GLU A 307 22.62 3.30 -1.46
C GLU A 307 21.31 2.85 -0.80
N HIS A 308 20.44 3.78 -0.38
CA HIS A 308 19.18 3.44 0.28
C HIS A 308 18.26 2.66 -0.66
N ARG A 309 17.52 1.69 -0.12
CA ARG A 309 16.55 0.90 -0.88
C ARG A 309 15.30 1.74 -1.13
N ILE A 310 14.97 1.98 -2.41
CA ILE A 310 13.83 2.81 -2.80
C ILE A 310 12.97 2.04 -3.81
N HIS A 311 11.67 1.98 -3.55
CA HIS A 311 10.66 1.52 -4.48
C HIS A 311 9.96 2.75 -5.05
N ARG A 312 10.22 3.05 -6.32
CA ARG A 312 9.50 4.08 -7.07
C ARG A 312 8.19 3.49 -7.58
N HIS A 313 7.12 3.70 -6.83
CA HIS A 313 5.81 3.12 -7.07
C HIS A 313 5.14 3.70 -8.32
N CYS A 314 4.34 2.87 -9.02
CA CYS A 314 3.43 3.25 -10.11
C CYS A 314 4.08 4.19 -11.12
N PHE A 315 5.21 3.75 -11.68
CA PHE A 315 6.00 4.57 -12.57
C PHE A 315 5.27 4.81 -13.89
N THR A 316 4.94 6.07 -14.17
CA THR A 316 4.22 6.49 -15.38
C THR A 316 5.03 7.38 -16.32
N GLN A 317 6.33 7.60 -16.04
CA GLN A 317 7.19 8.47 -16.85
C GLN A 317 7.91 7.70 -17.96
N ASP A 318 8.76 8.39 -18.71
CA ASP A 318 9.57 7.83 -19.78
C ASP A 318 10.83 7.12 -19.28
N LEU A 319 11.50 6.41 -20.21
CA LEU A 319 12.76 5.72 -19.92
C LEU A 319 13.85 6.68 -19.46
N SER A 320 13.93 7.89 -20.03
CA SER A 320 14.97 8.86 -19.69
C SER A 320 14.89 9.25 -18.22
N THR A 321 13.68 9.49 -17.72
CA THR A 321 13.41 9.75 -16.31
C THR A 321 13.77 8.54 -15.46
N ALA A 322 13.34 7.32 -15.82
CA ALA A 322 13.67 6.12 -15.06
C ALA A 322 15.19 5.95 -14.88
N LEU A 323 15.97 6.18 -15.95
CA LEU A 323 17.43 6.05 -15.91
C LEU A 323 18.08 7.12 -15.02
N ARG A 324 17.57 8.36 -14.99
CA ARG A 324 18.04 9.40 -14.05
C ARG A 324 17.82 8.98 -12.59
N TRP A 325 16.65 8.42 -12.30
CA TRP A 325 16.30 7.92 -10.97
C TRP A 325 17.21 6.76 -10.53
N LEU A 326 17.43 5.79 -11.42
CA LEU A 326 18.33 4.65 -11.18
C LEU A 326 19.82 5.06 -11.06
N ASP A 327 20.25 6.06 -11.83
CA ASP A 327 21.60 6.61 -11.72
C ASP A 327 21.80 7.32 -10.39
N ALA A 328 20.80 8.05 -9.89
CA ALA A 328 20.85 8.73 -8.60
C ALA A 328 20.81 7.74 -7.40
N PHE A 329 20.13 6.59 -7.54
CA PHE A 329 19.96 5.59 -6.50
C PHE A 329 20.14 4.16 -7.06
N PRO A 330 21.35 3.59 -7.00
CA PRO A 330 21.66 2.29 -7.62
C PRO A 330 20.86 1.09 -7.09
N ASN A 331 20.35 1.20 -5.85
CA ASN A 331 19.54 0.18 -5.17
C ASN A 331 18.03 0.45 -5.28
N MET A 332 17.63 1.35 -6.18
CA MET A 332 16.23 1.63 -6.47
C MET A 332 15.61 0.55 -7.35
N PHE A 333 14.33 0.29 -7.13
CA PHE A 333 13.48 -0.50 -7.98
C PHE A 333 12.31 0.33 -8.51
N ILE A 334 11.88 0.05 -9.74
CA ILE A 334 10.79 0.74 -10.42
C ILE A 334 9.58 -0.18 -10.51
N GLY A 335 8.47 0.25 -9.92
CA GLY A 335 7.22 -0.47 -9.90
C GLY A 335 6.34 -0.12 -11.10
N PHE A 336 5.74 -1.15 -11.70
CA PHE A 336 4.78 -0.99 -12.78
C PHE A 336 3.45 -1.63 -12.41
N THR A 337 2.36 -0.93 -12.74
CA THR A 337 0.98 -1.38 -12.56
C THR A 337 0.38 -1.82 -13.91
N PRO A 338 -0.86 -2.33 -13.95
CA PRO A 338 -1.53 -2.64 -15.20
C PRO A 338 -1.77 -1.42 -16.12
N VAL A 339 -1.44 -0.19 -15.71
CA VAL A 339 -1.44 1.00 -16.59
C VAL A 339 -0.66 0.76 -17.88
N ILE A 340 0.44 0.00 -17.85
CA ILE A 340 1.24 -0.29 -19.06
C ILE A 340 0.50 -1.14 -20.11
N THR A 341 -0.67 -1.70 -19.76
CA THR A 341 -1.56 -2.38 -20.70
C THR A 341 -2.45 -1.40 -21.48
N TYR A 342 -2.49 -0.13 -21.08
CA TYR A 342 -3.35 0.88 -21.71
C TYR A 342 -2.72 1.39 -23.00
N ARG A 343 -3.55 1.57 -24.03
CA ARG A 343 -3.08 2.09 -25.33
C ARG A 343 -2.47 3.49 -25.24
N SER A 344 -2.89 4.29 -24.26
CA SER A 344 -2.39 5.64 -24.00
C SER A 344 -1.06 5.66 -23.24
N ALA A 345 -0.69 4.58 -22.56
CA ALA A 345 0.46 4.54 -21.66
C ALA A 345 1.76 4.15 -22.40
N ARG A 346 2.04 4.85 -23.52
CA ARG A 346 3.17 4.50 -24.41
C ARG A 346 4.52 4.61 -23.70
N ASP A 347 4.77 5.74 -23.05
CA ASP A 347 6.06 6.03 -22.42
C ASP A 347 6.40 5.07 -21.27
N PRO A 348 5.51 4.81 -20.30
CA PRO A 348 5.79 3.82 -19.26
C PRO A 348 5.84 2.39 -19.80
N ALA A 349 5.11 2.04 -20.87
CA ALA A 349 5.27 0.74 -21.52
C ALA A 349 6.66 0.58 -22.17
N LEU A 350 7.20 1.62 -22.79
CA LEU A 350 8.57 1.61 -23.32
C LEU A 350 9.61 1.56 -22.18
N ALA A 351 9.39 2.30 -21.10
CA ALA A 351 10.24 2.21 -19.91
C ALA A 351 10.25 0.79 -19.33
N ALA A 352 9.08 0.16 -19.17
CA ALA A 352 8.94 -1.21 -18.69
C ALA A 352 9.60 -2.25 -19.61
N ARG A 353 9.78 -1.96 -20.90
CA ARG A 353 10.54 -2.78 -21.85
C ARG A 353 12.05 -2.67 -21.66
N ASP A 354 12.55 -1.45 -21.45
CA ASP A 354 13.98 -1.13 -21.61
C ASP A 354 14.76 -1.00 -20.30
N ILE A 355 14.10 -0.76 -19.16
CA ILE A 355 14.75 -0.77 -17.84
C ILE A 355 15.37 -2.16 -17.57
N PRO A 356 16.49 -2.29 -16.85
CA PRO A 356 17.00 -3.61 -16.46
C PRO A 356 15.95 -4.44 -15.70
N LEU A 357 15.77 -5.71 -16.10
CA LEU A 357 14.73 -6.58 -15.51
C LEU A 357 14.95 -6.81 -14.01
N ASP A 358 16.20 -6.81 -13.55
CA ASP A 358 16.59 -6.92 -12.14
C ASP A 358 16.35 -5.63 -11.32
N ARG A 359 15.69 -4.64 -11.92
CA ARG A 359 15.27 -3.38 -11.29
C ARG A 359 13.75 -3.15 -11.37
N LEU A 360 12.98 -4.13 -11.85
CA LEU A 360 11.52 -4.04 -11.95
C LEU A 360 10.80 -4.67 -10.76
N LEU A 361 9.65 -4.10 -10.41
CA LEU A 361 8.68 -4.67 -9.48
C LEU A 361 7.30 -4.75 -10.14
N LEU A 362 6.50 -5.73 -9.70
CA LEU A 362 5.15 -5.99 -10.20
C LEU A 362 4.13 -5.46 -9.21
N GLU A 363 3.25 -4.60 -9.68
CA GLU A 363 2.22 -3.98 -8.86
C GLU A 363 0.83 -4.19 -9.45
N THR A 364 -0.18 -4.10 -8.59
CA THR A 364 -1.55 -3.79 -9.02
C THR A 364 -1.91 -2.34 -8.81
N ASP A 365 -1.44 -1.76 -7.71
CA ASP A 365 -2.07 -0.60 -7.07
C ASP A 365 -3.58 -0.83 -6.86
N ALA A 366 -3.99 -2.04 -6.47
CA ALA A 366 -5.39 -2.34 -6.21
C ALA A 366 -5.92 -1.41 -5.11
N PRO A 367 -7.14 -0.85 -5.23
CA PRO A 367 -8.22 -1.21 -6.15
C PRO A 367 -8.22 -0.49 -7.51
N TYR A 368 -7.13 0.18 -7.89
CA TYR A 368 -7.01 0.95 -9.12
C TYR A 368 -6.63 0.07 -10.35
N PHE A 369 -6.55 0.73 -11.50
CA PHE A 369 -6.00 0.19 -12.75
C PHE A 369 -6.51 -1.18 -13.20
N VAL A 370 -7.80 -1.28 -13.50
CA VAL A 370 -8.33 -2.44 -14.24
C VAL A 370 -7.53 -2.60 -15.55
N PRO A 371 -6.90 -3.76 -15.82
CA PRO A 371 -6.04 -3.96 -16.98
C PRO A 371 -6.80 -3.69 -18.29
N GLY A 372 -6.16 -3.02 -19.23
CA GLY A 372 -6.73 -2.65 -20.53
C GLY A 372 -7.05 -3.86 -21.40
N SER A 373 -6.49 -5.04 -21.11
CA SER A 373 -6.83 -6.32 -21.73
C SER A 373 -8.20 -6.83 -21.27
N VAL A 374 -8.63 -6.53 -20.04
CA VAL A 374 -9.93 -6.93 -19.49
C VAL A 374 -11.02 -6.02 -20.09
N LYS A 375 -11.96 -6.62 -20.82
CA LYS A 375 -13.05 -5.90 -21.51
C LYS A 375 -14.36 -5.82 -20.73
N ASP A 376 -14.39 -6.38 -19.52
CA ASP A 376 -15.57 -6.31 -18.67
C ASP A 376 -15.73 -4.91 -18.07
N ARG A 377 -16.72 -4.16 -18.56
CA ARG A 377 -17.01 -2.80 -18.09
C ARG A 377 -17.59 -2.76 -16.67
N ARG A 378 -18.05 -3.88 -16.13
CA ARG A 378 -18.60 -4.00 -14.78
C ARG A 378 -17.51 -4.11 -13.73
N LEU A 379 -16.35 -4.65 -14.11
CA LEU A 379 -15.18 -4.67 -13.23
C LEU A 379 -14.71 -3.23 -13.00
N LYS A 380 -14.90 -2.73 -11.78
CA LYS A 380 -14.53 -1.35 -11.38
C LYS A 380 -13.31 -1.30 -10.48
N ILE A 381 -12.95 -2.43 -9.89
CA ILE A 381 -11.85 -2.54 -8.95
C ILE A 381 -10.99 -3.74 -9.31
N THR A 382 -9.76 -3.72 -8.86
CA THR A 382 -8.81 -4.84 -8.94
C THR A 382 -8.52 -5.38 -7.55
N HIS A 383 -7.85 -6.52 -7.50
CA HIS A 383 -7.29 -7.09 -6.28
C HIS A 383 -5.83 -7.50 -6.54
N PRO A 384 -5.01 -7.76 -5.52
CA PRO A 384 -3.57 -8.01 -5.68
C PRO A 384 -3.15 -9.07 -6.70
N GLY A 385 -3.95 -10.13 -6.88
CA GLY A 385 -3.74 -11.12 -7.95
C GLY A 385 -3.64 -10.55 -9.38
N PHE A 386 -4.07 -9.31 -9.62
CA PHE A 386 -4.02 -8.67 -10.94
C PHE A 386 -2.60 -8.27 -11.38
N ALA A 387 -1.59 -8.33 -10.49
CA ALA A 387 -0.20 -8.01 -10.85
C ALA A 387 0.36 -8.99 -11.90
N LEU A 388 -0.28 -10.16 -12.06
CA LEU A 388 0.03 -11.08 -13.16
C LEU A 388 -0.18 -10.42 -14.54
N PHE A 389 -1.17 -9.55 -14.71
CA PHE A 389 -1.36 -8.81 -15.97
C PHE A 389 -0.19 -7.86 -16.26
N THR A 390 0.40 -7.26 -15.22
CA THR A 390 1.62 -6.45 -15.36
C THR A 390 2.77 -7.33 -15.84
N ALA A 391 2.98 -8.50 -15.23
CA ALA A 391 4.03 -9.43 -15.62
C ALA A 391 3.89 -9.91 -17.07
N GLU A 392 2.68 -10.33 -17.45
CA GLU A 392 2.35 -10.74 -18.82
C GLU A 392 2.64 -9.62 -19.83
N LYS A 393 2.33 -8.36 -19.47
CA LYS A 393 2.58 -7.22 -20.34
C LYS A 393 4.07 -6.90 -20.49
N ILE A 394 4.84 -6.97 -19.39
CA ILE A 394 6.30 -6.78 -19.45
C ILE A 394 6.94 -7.85 -20.34
N ALA A 395 6.53 -9.11 -20.18
CA ALA A 395 7.01 -10.23 -20.98
C ALA A 395 6.69 -10.05 -22.48
N GLU A 396 5.46 -9.64 -22.80
CA GLU A 396 5.03 -9.30 -24.17
C GLU A 396 5.92 -8.20 -24.78
N LEU A 397 6.13 -7.11 -24.04
CA LEU A 397 6.91 -5.95 -24.50
C LEU A 397 8.38 -6.31 -24.77
N ARG A 398 8.94 -7.20 -23.95
CA ARG A 398 10.35 -7.64 -24.03
C ARG A 398 10.58 -8.81 -24.97
N GLY A 399 9.53 -9.54 -25.34
CA GLY A 399 9.65 -10.78 -26.13
C GLY A 399 10.33 -11.92 -25.37
N ILE A 400 10.12 -12.00 -24.06
CA ILE A 400 10.69 -13.05 -23.18
C ILE A 400 9.56 -13.87 -22.51
N PRO A 401 9.85 -15.07 -21.99
CA PRO A 401 8.90 -15.85 -21.19
C PRO A 401 8.35 -15.07 -19.98
N VAL A 402 7.08 -15.29 -19.66
CA VAL A 402 6.45 -14.71 -18.45
C VAL A 402 7.15 -15.22 -17.18
N ASP A 403 7.56 -16.49 -17.17
CA ASP A 403 8.29 -17.08 -16.04
C ASP A 403 9.59 -16.33 -15.70
N ASP A 404 10.33 -15.81 -16.70
CA ASP A 404 11.55 -15.03 -16.48
C ASP A 404 11.23 -13.71 -15.77
N VAL A 405 10.11 -13.05 -16.13
CA VAL A 405 9.64 -11.83 -15.46
C VAL A 405 9.17 -12.13 -14.05
N LEU A 406 8.40 -13.20 -13.86
CA LEU A 406 7.89 -13.60 -12.55
C LEU A 406 9.05 -13.92 -11.60
N GLU A 407 10.04 -14.72 -12.03
CA GLU A 407 11.21 -15.05 -11.22
C GLU A 407 12.02 -13.79 -10.86
N ALA A 408 12.37 -12.97 -11.85
CA ALA A 408 13.17 -11.78 -11.64
C ALA A 408 12.47 -10.79 -10.70
N CYS A 409 11.22 -10.42 -10.98
CA CYS A 409 10.49 -9.47 -10.17
C CYS A 409 10.21 -10.01 -8.76
N ARG A 410 9.90 -11.29 -8.62
CA ARG A 410 9.72 -11.92 -7.30
C ARG A 410 11.01 -11.85 -6.47
N ASN A 411 12.17 -12.09 -7.07
CA ASN A 411 13.47 -11.94 -6.41
C ASN A 411 13.81 -10.47 -6.11
N ASN A 412 13.43 -9.54 -6.99
CA ASN A 412 13.57 -8.10 -6.77
C ASN A 412 12.74 -7.64 -5.56
N THR A 413 11.48 -8.04 -5.47
CA THR A 413 10.61 -7.72 -4.32
C THR A 413 11.20 -8.21 -3.01
N ARG A 414 11.74 -9.44 -2.98
CA ARG A 414 12.46 -9.96 -1.81
C ARG A 414 13.68 -9.13 -1.44
N ARG A 415 14.49 -8.72 -2.43
CA ARG A 415 15.67 -7.87 -2.20
C ARG A 415 15.30 -6.46 -1.71
N MET A 416 14.23 -5.89 -2.27
CA MET A 416 13.75 -4.56 -1.93
C MET A 416 13.29 -4.49 -0.46
N TYR A 417 12.55 -5.51 0.00
CA TYR A 417 11.88 -5.50 1.30
C TYR A 417 12.48 -6.42 2.36
N GLY A 418 13.44 -7.29 2.00
CA GLY A 418 14.07 -8.22 2.93
C GLY A 418 13.14 -9.37 3.39
N ILE A 419 12.32 -9.90 2.47
CA ILE A 419 11.26 -10.89 2.77
C ILE A 419 11.49 -12.28 2.15
#